data_AF-A0A0P1B787-F1
#
_entry.id   AF-A0A0P1B787-F1
#
_cell.length_a   1.000
_cell.length_b   1.000
_cell.length_c   1.000
_cell.angle_alpha   90.00
_cell.angle_beta   90.00
_cell.angle_gamma   90.00
#
_symmetry.space_group_name_H-M   'P 1'
#
loop_
_entity.id
_entity.type
_entity.pdbx_description
1 polymer ?
#
loop_
_entity_poly.entity_id
_entity_poly.type
_entity_poly.pdbx_seq_one_letter_code
_entity_poly.pdbx_strand_id
1 'polypeptide(L)'
;MAHTIIALSASLALCCLISISKHDVVSASTQAHASHILVDSEAQADELNLQLSEAPNLFAKFAQLAKEHSSCPSSRKGGDLGTFGRGQMVPEFDRVAFEGEIGVIHKVKTQFGWHLVLISRRLEGTDELDQFRDLKQTFMKIMPFLGPIVLIFIMIYGVRGSRSGPRAHAYHILVKSETEANKLFDEINAAEDKNAKLSELARKHSTCPSGKKGGDLGMFGRGEMVPQFDKVVFEGKVGELAKVQTQFGWHVLLCTERLGDEKKIK
;
A
#
# COMPACT_ATOMS: atom_id res chain seq x y z
N MET A 1 34.53 42.33 11.35
CA MET A 1 34.84 40.89 11.50
C MET A 1 33.74 40.16 12.31
N ALA A 2 32.46 40.36 11.98
CA ALA A 2 31.33 39.73 12.69
C ALA A 2 30.20 39.24 11.76
N HIS A 3 30.23 39.60 10.47
CA HIS A 3 29.17 39.21 9.52
C HIS A 3 29.49 37.94 8.73
N THR A 4 30.72 37.43 8.79
CA THR A 4 31.14 36.22 8.06
C THR A 4 30.99 34.92 8.87
N ILE A 5 30.77 35.00 10.19
CA ILE A 5 30.68 33.83 11.08
C ILE A 5 29.23 33.30 11.20
N ILE A 6 28.23 34.14 10.95
CA ILE A 6 26.81 33.75 11.08
C ILE A 6 26.31 32.95 9.87
N ALA A 7 26.94 33.09 8.70
CA ALA A 7 26.56 32.35 7.49
C ALA A 7 27.02 30.88 7.50
N LEU A 8 28.05 30.53 8.30
CA LEU A 8 28.61 29.18 8.32
C LEU A 8 27.89 28.25 9.32
N SER A 9 27.30 28.80 10.39
CA SER A 9 26.54 28.01 11.39
C SER A 9 25.13 27.65 10.91
N ALA A 10 24.52 28.47 10.04
CA ALA A 10 23.22 28.18 9.43
C ALA A 10 23.30 27.06 8.37
N SER A 11 24.45 26.91 7.70
CA SER A 11 24.64 25.87 6.68
C SER A 11 24.97 24.49 7.26
N LEU A 12 25.51 24.42 8.48
CA LEU A 12 25.83 23.16 9.16
C LEU A 12 24.61 22.55 9.86
N ALA A 13 23.68 23.38 10.35
CA ALA A 13 22.41 22.94 10.92
C ALA A 13 21.46 22.32 9.86
N LEU A 14 21.57 22.74 8.59
CA LEU A 14 20.79 22.16 7.49
C LEU A 14 21.37 20.83 6.99
N CYS A 15 22.66 20.56 7.21
CA CYS A 15 23.32 19.33 6.80
C CYS A 15 23.07 18.16 7.78
N CYS A 16 22.84 18.42 9.06
CA CYS A 16 22.54 17.37 10.05
C CYS A 16 21.10 16.81 9.98
N LEU A 17 20.17 17.49 9.32
CA LEU A 17 18.79 17.00 9.15
C LEU A 17 18.63 16.01 7.99
N ILE A 18 19.66 15.80 7.15
CA ILE A 18 19.55 14.96 5.93
C ILE A 18 20.03 13.51 6.18
N SER A 19 20.40 13.15 7.41
CA SER A 19 21.04 11.85 7.68
C SER A 19 20.19 10.80 8.42
N ILE A 20 18.87 10.95 8.50
CA ILE A 20 18.00 9.92 9.09
C ILE A 20 17.35 9.08 8.00
N SER A 21 17.84 7.85 7.92
CA SER A 21 17.22 6.60 7.45
C SER A 21 16.25 6.61 6.26
N LYS A 22 16.69 5.88 5.24
CA LYS A 22 15.81 5.06 4.40
C LYS A 22 15.00 4.12 5.31
N HIS A 23 13.69 4.27 5.33
CA HIS A 23 12.79 3.16 5.60
C HIS A 23 11.78 3.07 4.46
N ASP A 24 11.56 1.84 4.01
CA ASP A 24 10.68 1.47 2.92
C ASP A 24 9.29 2.08 3.08
N VAL A 25 8.76 2.64 1.99
CA VAL A 25 7.36 3.09 1.91
C VAL A 25 6.46 1.85 1.88
N VAL A 26 6.24 1.28 3.05
CA VAL A 26 5.10 0.43 3.32
C VAL A 26 3.87 1.32 3.24
N SER A 27 2.89 0.94 2.43
CA SER A 27 1.55 1.53 2.47
C SER A 27 1.06 1.49 3.92
N ALA A 28 1.07 2.64 4.60
CA ALA A 28 0.63 2.77 5.99
C ALA A 28 -0.90 2.67 6.04
N SER A 29 -1.42 1.46 5.94
CA SER A 29 -2.82 1.16 6.22
C SER A 29 -3.03 1.27 7.73
N THR A 30 -3.81 2.25 8.19
CA THR A 30 -4.29 2.25 9.57
C THR A 30 -5.06 0.95 9.81
N GLN A 31 -4.66 0.21 10.83
CA GLN A 31 -5.30 -1.05 11.20
C GLN A 31 -6.01 -0.88 12.55
N ALA A 32 -7.24 -1.36 12.66
CA ALA A 32 -7.99 -1.38 13.90
C ALA A 32 -8.06 -2.81 14.43
N HIS A 33 -7.94 -2.96 15.75
CA HIS A 33 -8.23 -4.19 16.47
C HIS A 33 -9.48 -3.96 17.31
N ALA A 34 -10.54 -4.72 17.03
CA ALA A 34 -11.81 -4.56 17.73
C ALA A 34 -12.48 -5.91 17.99
N SER A 35 -13.25 -5.96 19.08
CA SER A 35 -14.17 -7.04 19.38
C SER A 35 -15.60 -6.57 19.16
N HIS A 36 -16.50 -7.48 18.79
CA HIS A 36 -17.92 -7.16 18.68
C HIS A 36 -18.85 -8.18 19.35
N ILE A 37 -20.09 -7.75 19.59
CA ILE A 37 -21.24 -8.60 19.93
C ILE A 37 -22.34 -8.28 18.93
N LEU A 38 -22.88 -9.30 18.26
CA LEU A 38 -24.00 -9.18 17.34
C LEU A 38 -25.27 -9.71 17.99
N VAL A 39 -26.30 -8.87 18.09
CA VAL A 39 -27.64 -9.24 18.59
C VAL A 39 -28.73 -8.74 17.63
N ASP A 40 -29.86 -9.43 17.60
CA ASP A 40 -30.95 -9.11 16.67
C ASP A 40 -31.82 -7.93 17.13
N SER A 41 -31.90 -7.69 18.44
CA SER A 41 -32.77 -6.69 19.05
C SER A 41 -32.01 -5.53 19.69
N GLU A 42 -32.50 -4.30 19.50
CA GLU A 42 -31.94 -3.10 20.14
C GLU A 42 -32.00 -3.19 21.67
N ALA A 43 -33.11 -3.72 22.20
CA ALA A 43 -33.28 -3.88 23.65
C ALA A 43 -32.21 -4.79 24.26
N GLN A 44 -31.80 -5.86 23.55
CA GLN A 44 -30.72 -6.73 24.00
C GLN A 44 -29.37 -6.00 23.95
N ALA A 45 -29.13 -5.19 22.91
CA ALA A 45 -27.91 -4.40 22.83
C ALA A 45 -27.81 -3.39 23.99
N ASP A 46 -28.92 -2.76 24.35
CA ASP A 46 -28.97 -1.78 25.45
C ASP A 46 -28.77 -2.45 26.82
N GLU A 47 -29.38 -3.61 27.05
CA GLU A 47 -29.17 -4.39 28.27
C GLU A 47 -27.70 -4.81 28.42
N LEU A 48 -27.09 -5.33 27.35
CA LEU A 48 -25.68 -5.72 27.36
C LEU A 48 -24.76 -4.51 27.56
N ASN A 49 -25.09 -3.36 26.96
CA ASN A 49 -24.31 -2.13 27.14
C ASN A 49 -24.36 -1.65 28.60
N LEU A 50 -25.51 -1.75 29.27
CA LEU A 50 -25.65 -1.45 30.69
C LEU A 50 -24.76 -2.38 31.54
N GLN A 51 -24.84 -3.70 31.31
CA GLN A 51 -24.00 -4.69 32.01
C GLN A 51 -22.50 -4.46 31.81
N LEU A 52 -22.11 -3.97 30.64
CA LEU A 52 -20.71 -3.66 30.34
C LEU A 52 -20.24 -2.36 31.01
N SER A 53 -21.13 -1.37 31.17
CA SER A 53 -20.82 -0.11 31.85
C SER A 53 -20.57 -0.27 33.36
N GLU A 54 -21.20 -1.27 33.98
CA GLU A 54 -21.04 -1.59 35.41
C GLU A 54 -19.84 -2.50 35.70
N ALA A 55 -19.19 -3.03 34.66
CA ALA A 55 -18.15 -4.04 34.82
C ALA A 55 -16.80 -3.43 35.23
N PRO A 56 -16.12 -3.97 36.26
CA PRO A 56 -14.79 -3.50 36.67
C PRO A 56 -13.70 -3.85 35.64
N ASN A 57 -13.92 -4.89 34.82
CA ASN A 57 -13.03 -5.26 33.72
C ASN A 57 -13.84 -5.39 32.43
N LEU A 58 -13.85 -4.30 31.66
CA LEU A 58 -14.62 -4.17 30.42
C LEU A 58 -14.29 -5.28 29.41
N PHE A 59 -13.00 -5.51 29.13
CA PHE A 59 -12.57 -6.47 28.11
C PHE A 59 -12.91 -7.92 28.49
N ALA A 60 -12.73 -8.30 29.75
CA ALA A 60 -13.06 -9.64 30.22
C ALA A 60 -14.59 -9.89 30.19
N LYS A 61 -15.38 -8.92 30.66
CA LYS A 61 -16.84 -9.02 30.64
C LYS A 61 -17.39 -9.02 29.21
N PHE A 62 -16.82 -8.20 28.32
CA PHE A 62 -17.16 -8.18 26.90
C PHE A 62 -16.93 -9.54 26.25
N ALA A 63 -15.77 -10.15 26.49
CA ALA A 63 -15.45 -11.48 25.95
C ALA A 63 -16.40 -12.58 26.47
N GLN A 64 -16.87 -12.46 27.73
CA GLN A 64 -17.87 -13.35 28.29
C GLN A 64 -19.22 -13.18 27.60
N LEU A 65 -19.75 -11.95 27.57
CA LEU A 65 -21.05 -11.65 26.95
C LEU A 65 -21.06 -11.98 25.46
N ALA A 66 -19.93 -11.79 24.77
CA ALA A 66 -19.78 -12.18 23.38
C ALA A 66 -19.88 -13.70 23.18
N LYS A 67 -19.38 -14.52 24.11
CA LYS A 67 -19.52 -16.00 24.03
C LYS A 67 -20.95 -16.45 24.29
N GLU A 68 -21.65 -15.77 25.18
CA GLU A 68 -22.98 -16.15 25.66
C GLU A 68 -24.10 -15.65 24.73
N HIS A 69 -23.97 -14.44 24.16
CA HIS A 69 -25.07 -13.74 23.48
C HIS A 69 -24.80 -13.38 22.01
N SER A 70 -23.55 -13.44 21.53
CA SER A 70 -23.26 -13.01 20.14
C SER A 70 -23.63 -14.07 19.12
N SER A 71 -24.41 -13.68 18.11
CA SER A 71 -24.74 -14.53 16.95
C SER A 71 -23.60 -14.66 15.93
N CYS A 72 -22.50 -13.90 16.07
CA CYS A 72 -21.37 -13.96 15.15
C CYS A 72 -20.44 -15.16 15.45
N PRO A 73 -19.84 -15.83 14.43
CA PRO A 73 -18.82 -16.87 14.64
C PRO A 73 -17.62 -16.44 15.50
N SER A 74 -17.33 -15.14 15.61
CA SER A 74 -16.28 -14.59 16.49
C SER A 74 -16.60 -14.78 17.99
N SER A 75 -17.85 -15.11 18.35
CA SER A 75 -18.28 -15.42 19.73
C SER A 75 -17.36 -16.44 20.42
N ARG A 76 -16.90 -17.46 19.68
CA ARG A 76 -15.96 -18.50 20.18
C ARG A 76 -14.65 -17.92 20.72
N LYS A 77 -14.22 -16.77 20.19
CA LYS A 77 -13.02 -16.02 20.61
C LYS A 77 -13.37 -14.82 21.49
N GLY A 78 -14.54 -14.80 22.11
CA GLY A 78 -14.99 -13.65 22.90
C GLY A 78 -15.29 -12.42 22.05
N GLY A 79 -15.76 -12.62 20.81
CA GLY A 79 -16.14 -11.55 19.91
C GLY A 79 -14.96 -10.89 19.19
N ASP A 80 -13.72 -11.34 19.42
CA ASP A 80 -12.51 -10.79 18.82
C ASP A 80 -12.48 -11.01 17.30
N LEU A 81 -12.39 -9.91 16.55
CA LEU A 81 -12.24 -9.91 15.08
C LEU A 81 -10.78 -9.88 14.65
N GLY A 82 -9.84 -9.67 15.58
CA GLY A 82 -8.44 -9.45 15.29
C GLY A 82 -8.20 -8.07 14.65
N THR A 83 -7.08 -7.96 13.94
CA THR A 83 -6.66 -6.73 13.28
C THR A 83 -7.17 -6.67 11.85
N PHE A 84 -7.84 -5.58 11.48
CA PHE A 84 -8.37 -5.34 10.12
C PHE A 84 -8.07 -3.91 9.65
N GLY A 85 -7.99 -3.74 8.33
CA GLY A 85 -7.81 -2.43 7.67
C GLY A 85 -9.14 -1.80 7.26
N ARG A 86 -9.09 -0.51 6.89
CA ARG A 86 -10.27 0.23 6.39
C ARG A 86 -10.88 -0.46 5.16
N GLY A 87 -12.21 -0.53 5.13
CA GLY A 87 -12.99 -1.09 4.02
C GLY A 87 -13.09 -2.62 4.00
N GLN A 88 -12.56 -3.31 5.01
CA GLN A 88 -12.75 -4.76 5.17
C GLN A 88 -14.07 -5.12 5.88
N MET A 89 -14.68 -4.15 6.57
CA MET A 89 -15.93 -4.31 7.31
C MET A 89 -17.06 -3.50 6.67
N VAL A 90 -18.30 -3.72 7.12
CA VAL A 90 -19.46 -2.93 6.66
C VAL A 90 -19.25 -1.44 6.97
N PRO A 91 -19.69 -0.50 6.12
CA PRO A 91 -19.35 0.91 6.23
C PRO A 91 -19.65 1.55 7.59
N GLU A 92 -20.78 1.17 8.21
CA GLU A 92 -21.20 1.69 9.51
C GLU A 92 -20.27 1.21 10.63
N PHE A 93 -19.83 -0.04 10.57
CA PHE A 93 -18.88 -0.61 11.52
C PHE A 93 -17.48 -0.05 11.30
N ASP A 94 -17.03 0.04 10.04
CA ASP A 94 -15.71 0.56 9.67
C ASP A 94 -15.54 1.99 10.18
N ARG A 95 -16.55 2.84 9.95
CA ARG A 95 -16.55 4.22 10.45
C ARG A 95 -16.32 4.26 11.96
N VAL A 96 -17.06 3.48 12.73
CA VAL A 96 -16.93 3.47 14.19
C VAL A 96 -15.59 2.87 14.64
N ALA A 97 -15.14 1.79 14.02
CA ALA A 97 -13.87 1.14 14.34
C ALA A 97 -12.66 2.10 14.16
N PHE A 98 -12.73 3.04 13.22
CA PHE A 98 -11.65 3.97 12.90
C PHE A 98 -11.85 5.42 13.37
N GLU A 99 -13.08 5.87 13.66
CA GLU A 99 -13.38 7.23 14.15
C GLU A 99 -13.75 7.26 15.64
N GLY A 100 -14.29 6.16 16.19
CA GLY A 100 -14.74 6.08 17.58
C GLY A 100 -13.61 6.19 18.62
N GLU A 101 -13.96 6.38 19.88
CA GLU A 101 -13.00 6.38 20.98
C GLU A 101 -12.53 4.96 21.32
N ILE A 102 -11.23 4.80 21.56
CA ILE A 102 -10.62 3.52 21.96
C ILE A 102 -11.00 3.19 23.40
N GLY A 103 -11.33 1.93 23.68
CA GLY A 103 -11.74 1.50 25.03
C GLY A 103 -13.17 1.86 25.40
N VAL A 104 -13.94 2.47 24.48
CA VAL A 104 -15.36 2.76 24.64
C VAL A 104 -16.19 1.78 23.81
N ILE A 105 -17.38 1.44 24.30
CA ILE A 105 -18.34 0.61 23.55
C ILE A 105 -19.18 1.50 22.67
N HIS A 106 -19.21 1.17 21.38
CA HIS A 106 -20.00 1.87 20.38
C HIS A 106 -21.13 0.97 19.90
N LYS A 107 -22.37 1.47 19.96
CA LYS A 107 -23.55 0.78 19.41
C LYS A 107 -23.74 1.15 17.94
N VAL A 108 -23.79 0.16 17.05
CA VAL A 108 -23.90 0.34 15.60
C VAL A 108 -25.01 -0.54 15.04
N LYS A 109 -25.90 0.04 14.24
CA LYS A 109 -26.92 -0.71 13.51
C LYS A 109 -26.41 -1.01 12.10
N THR A 110 -26.50 -2.28 11.68
CA THR A 110 -26.17 -2.70 10.32
C THR A 110 -27.30 -3.56 9.74
N GLN A 111 -27.15 -4.01 8.50
CA GLN A 111 -28.07 -4.97 7.89
C GLN A 111 -28.15 -6.32 8.62
N PHE A 112 -27.16 -6.66 9.45
CA PHE A 112 -27.11 -7.92 10.19
C PHE A 112 -27.75 -7.85 11.58
N GLY A 113 -28.13 -6.66 12.04
CA GLY A 113 -28.66 -6.43 13.38
C GLY A 113 -27.90 -5.33 14.11
N TRP A 114 -27.83 -5.45 15.43
CA TRP A 114 -27.17 -4.52 16.33
C TRP A 114 -25.81 -5.03 16.75
N HIS A 115 -24.80 -4.18 16.60
CA HIS A 115 -23.42 -4.47 16.94
C HIS A 115 -22.99 -3.59 18.11
N LEU A 116 -22.51 -4.21 19.18
CA LEU A 116 -21.72 -3.52 20.19
C LEU A 116 -20.26 -3.71 19.81
N VAL A 117 -19.51 -2.61 19.64
CA VAL A 117 -18.14 -2.61 19.15
C VAL A 117 -17.22 -2.06 20.23
N LEU A 118 -16.24 -2.85 20.65
CA LEU A 118 -15.20 -2.44 21.58
C LEU A 118 -13.87 -2.38 20.85
N ILE A 119 -13.31 -1.18 20.72
CA ILE A 119 -12.05 -0.95 20.02
C ILE A 119 -10.91 -1.12 21.02
N SER A 120 -10.09 -2.15 20.83
CA SER A 120 -8.96 -2.44 21.72
C SER A 120 -7.77 -1.53 21.45
N ARG A 121 -7.39 -1.40 20.17
CA ARG A 121 -6.26 -0.57 19.73
C ARG A 121 -6.39 -0.19 18.27
N ARG A 122 -5.78 0.93 17.90
CA ARG A 122 -5.47 1.26 16.51
C ARG A 122 -3.97 1.23 16.34
N LEU A 123 -3.53 0.48 15.35
CA LEU A 123 -2.15 0.51 14.89
C LEU A 123 -2.12 1.53 13.77
N GLU A 124 -1.66 2.73 14.12
CA GLU A 124 -1.30 3.73 13.14
C GLU A 124 0.01 3.26 12.50
N GLY A 125 0.02 3.13 11.17
CA GLY A 125 1.28 2.94 10.47
C GLY A 125 2.11 4.19 10.75
N THR A 126 3.21 4.01 11.48
CA THR A 126 3.94 5.06 12.20
C THR A 126 4.24 6.32 11.35
N ASP A 127 3.62 7.44 11.73
CA ASP A 127 4.25 8.71 12.12
C ASP A 127 5.34 9.37 11.25
N GLU A 128 5.25 9.31 9.92
CA GLU A 128 5.95 10.29 9.07
C GLU A 128 5.04 11.32 8.39
N LEU A 129 3.71 11.27 8.57
CA LEU A 129 2.80 12.22 7.88
C LEU A 129 2.30 13.38 8.75
N ASP A 130 2.35 13.30 10.08
CA ASP A 130 1.78 14.36 10.92
C ASP A 130 2.77 15.51 11.18
N GLN A 131 4.07 15.22 11.22
CA GLN A 131 5.12 16.25 11.27
C GLN A 131 5.10 17.13 10.00
N PHE A 132 4.74 16.55 8.85
CA PHE A 132 4.60 17.30 7.59
C PHE A 132 3.26 18.01 7.47
N ARG A 133 2.20 17.63 8.20
CA ARG A 133 0.93 18.39 8.24
C ARG A 133 1.10 19.68 9.03
N ASP A 134 1.71 19.61 10.21
CA ASP A 134 1.97 20.79 11.03
C ASP A 134 3.04 21.69 10.41
N LEU A 135 4.05 21.08 9.77
CA LEU A 135 5.00 21.81 8.94
C LEU A 135 4.33 22.40 7.70
N LYS A 136 3.41 21.72 7.00
CA LYS A 136 2.65 22.30 5.88
C LYS A 136 1.69 23.40 6.32
N GLN A 137 1.07 23.28 7.49
CA GLN A 137 0.18 24.27 8.08
C GLN A 137 0.96 25.53 8.47
N THR A 138 2.14 25.33 9.08
CA THR A 138 3.07 26.40 9.42
C THR A 138 3.65 27.00 8.15
N PHE A 139 4.16 26.19 7.22
CA PHE A 139 4.68 26.57 5.91
C PHE A 139 3.65 27.33 5.08
N MET A 140 2.37 26.92 5.04
CA MET A 140 1.30 27.66 4.35
C MET A 140 1.04 29.04 4.98
N LYS A 141 1.23 29.20 6.30
CA LYS A 141 1.15 30.51 6.98
C LYS A 141 2.36 31.41 6.68
N ILE A 142 3.56 30.85 6.49
CA ILE A 142 4.80 31.62 6.17
C ILE A 142 5.03 31.79 4.66
N MET A 143 4.44 30.95 3.82
CA MET A 143 4.56 30.98 2.35
C MET A 143 4.18 32.33 1.70
N PRO A 144 3.17 33.09 2.16
CA PRO A 144 2.94 34.45 1.63
C PRO A 144 4.04 35.46 2.00
N PHE A 145 4.88 35.16 3.01
CA PHE A 145 6.01 36.01 3.41
C PHE A 145 7.35 35.54 2.83
N LEU A 146 7.53 34.25 2.54
CA LEU A 146 8.72 33.69 1.86
C LEU A 146 8.61 33.64 0.33
N GLY A 147 7.44 34.00 -0.21
CA GLY A 147 7.05 33.91 -1.63
C GLY A 147 8.09 34.40 -2.65
N PRO A 148 8.76 35.56 -2.50
CA PRO A 148 9.74 35.99 -3.48
C PRO A 148 11.10 35.31 -3.33
N ILE A 149 11.54 34.92 -2.13
CA ILE A 149 12.91 34.43 -1.88
C ILE A 149 13.06 32.95 -2.23
N VAL A 150 12.04 32.13 -1.92
CA VAL A 150 12.08 30.67 -2.19
C VAL A 150 11.93 30.37 -3.68
N LEU A 151 11.10 31.14 -4.40
CA LEU A 151 10.94 31.01 -5.85
C LEU A 151 12.21 31.39 -6.61
N ILE A 152 12.93 32.41 -6.14
CA ILE A 152 14.25 32.80 -6.67
C ILE A 152 15.28 31.69 -6.40
N PHE A 153 15.28 31.07 -5.22
CA PHE A 153 16.20 29.96 -4.91
C PHE A 153 15.91 28.69 -5.73
N ILE A 154 14.63 28.36 -5.94
CA ILE A 154 14.20 27.22 -6.78
C ILE A 154 14.54 27.46 -8.25
N MET A 155 14.38 28.69 -8.76
CA MET A 155 14.77 29.05 -10.12
C MET A 155 16.30 29.06 -10.33
N ILE A 156 17.08 29.46 -9.33
CA ILE A 156 18.55 29.52 -9.44
C ILE A 156 19.17 28.12 -9.31
N TYR A 157 18.65 27.25 -8.44
CA TYR A 157 19.31 25.97 -8.11
C TYR A 157 18.64 24.72 -8.67
N GLY A 158 17.42 24.81 -9.21
CA GLY A 158 16.72 23.71 -9.86
C GLY A 158 16.30 22.59 -8.90
N VAL A 159 15.05 22.13 -9.00
CA VAL A 159 14.57 20.96 -8.26
C VAL A 159 15.25 19.70 -8.81
N ARG A 160 16.29 19.20 -8.14
CA ARG A 160 16.75 17.82 -8.34
C ARG A 160 15.74 16.88 -7.67
N GLY A 161 14.76 16.42 -8.46
CA GLY A 161 13.70 15.53 -8.01
C GLY A 161 14.22 14.22 -7.39
N SER A 162 13.42 13.69 -6.46
CA SER A 162 13.56 12.37 -5.85
C SER A 162 13.80 11.31 -6.94
N ARG A 163 14.91 10.57 -6.84
CA ARG A 163 15.19 9.44 -7.72
C ARG A 163 14.30 8.26 -7.30
N SER A 164 13.10 8.17 -7.89
CA SER A 164 12.37 6.91 -7.96
C SER A 164 13.32 5.86 -8.56
N GLY A 165 13.51 4.72 -7.89
CA GLY A 165 14.33 3.63 -8.41
C GLY A 165 13.88 3.17 -9.80
N PRO A 166 14.68 2.35 -10.50
CA PRO A 166 14.37 1.96 -11.86
C PRO A 166 12.99 1.28 -11.91
N ARG A 167 12.12 1.75 -12.80
CA ARG A 167 10.80 1.17 -13.08
C ARG A 167 10.79 0.65 -14.51
N ALA A 168 10.11 -0.46 -14.76
CA ALA A 168 10.01 -1.05 -16.08
C ALA A 168 8.55 -1.31 -16.47
N HIS A 169 8.25 -1.11 -17.75
CA HIS A 169 7.04 -1.56 -18.41
C HIS A 169 7.35 -2.86 -19.14
N ALA A 170 6.60 -3.91 -18.86
CA ALA A 170 6.77 -5.17 -19.58
C ALA A 170 5.43 -5.84 -19.89
N TYR A 171 5.45 -6.60 -20.99
CA TYR A 171 4.38 -7.49 -21.39
C TYR A 171 4.83 -8.93 -21.19
N HIS A 172 3.89 -9.81 -20.86
CA HIS A 172 4.19 -11.23 -20.77
C HIS A 172 3.07 -12.15 -21.26
N ILE A 173 3.48 -13.33 -21.69
CA ILE A 173 2.60 -14.47 -21.93
C ILE A 173 3.02 -15.61 -21.03
N LEU A 174 2.13 -16.02 -20.13
CA LEU A 174 2.28 -17.23 -19.32
C LEU A 174 1.68 -18.46 -20.01
N VAL A 175 2.50 -19.49 -20.25
CA VAL A 175 2.10 -20.81 -20.77
C VAL A 175 2.68 -21.93 -19.89
N LYS A 176 2.02 -23.09 -19.86
CA LYS A 176 2.48 -24.23 -19.04
C LYS A 176 3.57 -25.05 -19.72
N SER A 177 3.57 -25.11 -21.06
CA SER A 177 4.50 -25.93 -21.83
C SER A 177 5.68 -25.11 -22.37
N GLU A 178 6.90 -25.64 -22.22
CA GLU A 178 8.11 -25.05 -22.80
C GLU A 178 8.07 -25.03 -24.33
N THR A 179 7.48 -26.06 -24.94
CA THR A 179 7.38 -26.17 -26.40
C THR A 179 6.46 -25.11 -26.98
N GLU A 180 5.41 -24.73 -26.26
CA GLU A 180 4.52 -23.62 -26.63
C GLU A 180 5.23 -22.28 -26.45
N ALA A 181 5.98 -22.10 -25.35
CA ALA A 181 6.74 -20.89 -25.12
C ALA A 181 7.77 -20.62 -26.23
N ASN A 182 8.48 -21.65 -26.68
CA ASN A 182 9.46 -21.52 -27.77
C ASN A 182 8.79 -21.17 -29.11
N LYS A 183 7.66 -21.80 -29.44
CA LYS A 183 6.89 -21.46 -30.66
C LYS A 183 6.42 -20.01 -30.66
N LEU A 184 5.86 -19.55 -29.53
CA LEU A 184 5.42 -18.16 -29.37
C LEU A 184 6.60 -17.20 -29.42
N PHE A 185 7.75 -17.58 -28.84
CA PHE A 185 8.97 -16.77 -28.89
C PHE A 185 9.43 -16.55 -30.33
N ASP A 186 9.49 -17.61 -31.13
CA ASP A 186 9.90 -17.53 -32.53
C ASP A 186 8.92 -16.71 -33.37
N GLU A 187 7.61 -16.88 -33.15
CA GLU A 187 6.55 -16.12 -33.84
C GLU A 187 6.61 -14.62 -33.50
N ILE A 188 6.84 -14.27 -32.23
CA ILE A 188 6.92 -12.85 -31.82
C ILE A 188 8.24 -12.25 -32.30
N ASN A 189 9.34 -13.01 -32.31
CA ASN A 189 10.64 -12.50 -32.75
C ASN A 189 10.69 -12.25 -34.27
N ALA A 190 9.89 -12.98 -35.05
CA ALA A 190 9.76 -12.79 -36.50
C ALA A 190 8.88 -11.60 -36.90
N ALA A 191 8.11 -11.02 -35.97
CA ALA A 191 7.23 -9.89 -36.24
C ALA A 191 8.00 -8.55 -36.20
N GLU A 192 7.64 -7.61 -37.10
CA GLU A 192 8.15 -6.23 -37.08
C GLU A 192 7.69 -5.50 -35.80
N ASP A 193 6.39 -5.61 -35.47
CA ASP A 193 5.79 -5.06 -34.25
C ASP A 193 5.61 -6.12 -33.15
N LYS A 194 6.70 -6.40 -32.43
CA LYS A 194 6.74 -7.41 -31.34
C LYS A 194 5.65 -7.19 -30.29
N ASN A 195 5.37 -5.94 -29.91
CA ASN A 195 4.37 -5.61 -28.88
C ASN A 195 2.94 -5.94 -29.34
N ALA A 196 2.56 -5.55 -30.56
CA ALA A 196 1.23 -5.81 -31.09
C ALA A 196 0.96 -7.31 -31.22
N LYS A 197 1.95 -8.06 -31.75
CA LYS A 197 1.84 -9.51 -31.92
C LYS A 197 1.78 -10.25 -30.59
N LEU A 198 2.61 -9.85 -29.61
CA LEU A 198 2.57 -10.40 -28.25
C LEU A 198 1.20 -10.13 -27.61
N SER A 199 0.66 -8.92 -27.76
CA SER A 199 -0.64 -8.55 -27.22
C SER A 199 -1.79 -9.39 -27.78
N GLU A 200 -1.72 -9.76 -29.06
CA GLU A 200 -2.69 -10.65 -29.70
C GLU A 200 -2.58 -12.09 -29.16
N LEU A 201 -1.36 -12.62 -29.10
CA LEU A 201 -1.09 -13.98 -28.63
C LEU A 201 -1.37 -14.13 -27.13
N ALA A 202 -1.11 -13.09 -26.33
CA ALA A 202 -1.42 -13.06 -24.91
C ALA A 202 -2.92 -13.21 -24.63
N ARG A 203 -3.77 -12.59 -25.45
CA ARG A 203 -5.24 -12.71 -25.31
C ARG A 203 -5.75 -14.11 -25.59
N LYS A 204 -5.07 -14.85 -26.47
CA LYS A 204 -5.47 -16.19 -26.92
C LYS A 204 -4.87 -17.31 -26.06
N HIS A 205 -3.59 -17.19 -25.69
CA HIS A 205 -2.80 -18.27 -25.11
C HIS A 205 -2.38 -18.03 -23.65
N SER A 206 -2.48 -16.81 -23.12
CA SER A 206 -2.01 -16.56 -21.76
C SER A 206 -2.96 -17.13 -20.71
N THR A 207 -2.39 -17.89 -19.78
CA THR A 207 -3.10 -18.38 -18.58
C THR A 207 -3.17 -17.31 -17.48
N CYS A 208 -2.46 -16.18 -17.62
CA CYS A 208 -2.42 -15.11 -16.63
C CYS A 208 -3.63 -14.16 -16.76
N PRO A 209 -4.18 -13.60 -15.65
CA PRO A 209 -5.23 -12.59 -15.72
C PRO A 209 -4.90 -11.37 -16.60
N SER A 210 -3.60 -11.04 -16.76
CA SER A 210 -3.12 -9.99 -17.66
C SER A 210 -3.39 -10.29 -19.14
N GLY A 211 -3.65 -11.54 -19.52
CA GLY A 211 -4.00 -11.93 -20.89
C GLY A 211 -5.16 -11.12 -21.46
N LYS A 212 -6.14 -10.75 -20.62
CA LYS A 212 -7.28 -9.88 -21.02
C LYS A 212 -6.83 -8.49 -21.48
N LYS A 213 -5.70 -7.99 -20.97
CA LYS A 213 -5.07 -6.72 -21.34
C LYS A 213 -3.96 -6.89 -22.39
N GLY A 214 -3.90 -8.03 -23.08
CA GLY A 214 -2.79 -8.30 -24.01
C GLY A 214 -1.47 -8.60 -23.31
N GLY A 215 -1.51 -9.11 -22.07
CA GLY A 215 -0.29 -9.45 -21.33
C GLY A 215 0.40 -8.26 -20.67
N ASP A 216 -0.19 -7.07 -20.74
CA ASP A 216 0.34 -5.85 -20.15
C ASP A 216 0.33 -5.91 -18.60
N LEU A 217 1.51 -5.74 -17.99
CA LEU A 217 1.69 -5.65 -16.54
C LEU A 217 1.74 -4.21 -16.01
N GLY A 218 1.81 -3.20 -16.88
CA GLY A 218 2.04 -1.82 -16.49
C GLY A 218 3.46 -1.57 -15.95
N MET A 219 3.63 -0.41 -15.30
CA MET A 219 4.91 0.05 -14.76
C MET A 219 5.16 -0.49 -13.36
N PHE A 220 6.10 -1.43 -13.21
CA PHE A 220 6.50 -2.00 -11.92
C PHE A 220 7.95 -1.67 -11.57
N GLY A 221 8.28 -1.72 -10.29
CA GLY A 221 9.62 -1.52 -9.72
C GLY A 221 10.32 -2.84 -9.38
N ARG A 222 11.61 -2.76 -9.08
CA ARG A 222 12.40 -3.91 -8.62
C ARG A 222 11.79 -4.53 -7.35
N GLY A 223 11.63 -5.85 -7.35
CA GLY A 223 11.12 -6.61 -6.20
C GLY A 223 9.59 -6.76 -6.12
N GLU A 224 8.83 -6.14 -7.03
CA GLU A 224 7.38 -6.32 -7.12
C GLU A 224 6.99 -7.63 -7.86
N MET A 225 7.92 -8.20 -8.63
CA MET A 225 7.75 -9.43 -9.40
C MET A 225 8.64 -10.55 -8.86
N VAL A 226 8.38 -11.80 -9.29
CA VAL A 226 9.21 -12.95 -8.89
C VAL A 226 10.68 -12.73 -9.27
N PRO A 227 11.65 -13.15 -8.44
CA PRO A 227 13.07 -12.77 -8.62
C PRO A 227 13.65 -13.12 -10.00
N GLN A 228 13.25 -14.26 -10.56
CA GLN A 228 13.67 -14.71 -11.89
C GLN A 228 13.18 -13.77 -12.99
N PHE A 229 11.94 -13.29 -12.87
CA PHE A 229 11.31 -12.36 -13.80
C PHE A 229 11.93 -10.96 -13.67
N ASP A 230 12.06 -10.48 -12.42
CA ASP A 230 12.64 -9.17 -12.10
C ASP A 230 14.04 -9.02 -12.70
N LYS A 231 14.87 -10.04 -12.52
CA LYS A 231 16.22 -10.10 -13.07
C LYS A 231 16.21 -9.92 -14.59
N VAL A 232 15.35 -10.65 -15.29
CA VAL A 232 15.29 -10.61 -16.77
C VAL A 232 14.83 -9.24 -17.28
N VAL A 233 13.87 -8.59 -16.63
CA VAL A 233 13.36 -7.28 -17.06
C VAL A 233 14.34 -6.14 -16.76
N PHE A 234 14.98 -6.17 -15.58
CA PHE A 234 15.87 -5.09 -15.16
C PHE A 234 17.33 -5.28 -15.56
N GLU A 235 17.80 -6.50 -15.86
CA GLU A 235 19.14 -6.75 -16.41
C GLU A 235 19.14 -6.94 -17.93
N GLY A 236 17.99 -7.33 -18.51
CA GLY A 236 17.84 -7.51 -19.96
C GLY A 236 17.87 -6.19 -20.75
N LYS A 237 17.95 -6.30 -22.08
CA LYS A 237 17.85 -5.15 -22.98
C LYS A 237 16.39 -4.79 -23.20
N VAL A 238 16.08 -3.49 -23.12
CA VAL A 238 14.76 -2.96 -23.47
C VAL A 238 14.50 -3.20 -24.96
N GLY A 239 13.32 -3.70 -25.30
CA GLY A 239 12.91 -4.08 -26.66
C GLY A 239 13.29 -5.50 -27.09
N GLU A 240 14.00 -6.26 -26.25
CA GLU A 240 14.36 -7.65 -26.54
C GLU A 240 13.38 -8.63 -25.89
N LEU A 241 13.05 -9.70 -26.61
CA LEU A 241 12.24 -10.79 -26.07
C LEU A 241 13.12 -11.65 -25.16
N ALA A 242 12.59 -11.98 -24.00
CA ALA A 242 13.25 -12.89 -23.07
C ALA A 242 12.30 -13.98 -22.61
N LYS A 243 12.85 -15.13 -22.28
CA LYS A 243 12.10 -16.26 -21.72
C LYS A 243 12.57 -16.54 -20.31
N VAL A 244 11.61 -16.76 -19.41
CA VAL A 244 11.91 -17.12 -18.03
C VAL A 244 10.97 -18.21 -17.55
N GLN A 245 11.53 -19.19 -16.83
CA GLN A 245 10.76 -20.20 -16.14
C GLN A 245 10.55 -19.75 -14.70
N THR A 246 9.32 -19.81 -14.22
CA THR A 246 8.96 -19.54 -12.83
C THR A 246 8.13 -20.68 -12.28
N GLN A 247 7.78 -20.61 -11.00
CA GLN A 247 6.85 -21.57 -10.37
C GLN A 247 5.47 -21.63 -11.05
N PHE A 248 5.08 -20.60 -11.82
CA PHE A 248 3.79 -20.53 -12.49
C PHE A 248 3.81 -21.13 -13.91
N GLY A 249 5.00 -21.41 -14.45
CA GLY A 249 5.22 -21.92 -15.80
C GLY A 249 6.25 -21.12 -16.57
N TRP A 250 6.13 -21.12 -17.89
CA TRP A 250 7.01 -20.41 -18.80
C TRP A 250 6.43 -19.05 -19.18
N HIS A 251 7.25 -18.01 -19.04
CA HIS A 251 6.90 -16.66 -19.39
C HIS A 251 7.75 -16.19 -20.56
N VAL A 252 7.09 -15.74 -21.63
CA VAL A 252 7.72 -14.97 -22.70
C VAL A 252 7.48 -13.51 -22.41
N LEU A 253 8.55 -12.72 -22.36
CA LEU A 253 8.59 -11.36 -21.85
C LEU A 253 9.07 -10.39 -22.91
N LEU A 254 8.46 -9.21 -22.95
CA LEU A 254 8.95 -8.07 -23.71
C LEU A 254 8.97 -6.84 -22.82
N CYS A 255 10.16 -6.31 -22.54
CA CYS A 255 10.31 -5.05 -21.83
C CYS A 255 10.22 -3.90 -22.85
N THR A 256 9.21 -3.05 -22.76
CA THR A 256 8.99 -1.94 -23.69
C THR A 256 9.67 -0.66 -23.26
N GLU A 257 9.68 -0.39 -21.95
CA GLU A 257 10.24 0.83 -21.40
C GLU A 257 10.91 0.56 -20.06
N ARG A 258 12.02 1.25 -19.80
CA ARG A 258 12.67 1.26 -18.48
C ARG A 258 13.08 2.68 -18.12
N LEU A 259 12.50 3.19 -17.05
CA LEU A 259 12.69 4.54 -16.50
C LEU A 259 13.58 4.48 -15.27
N GLY A 260 14.45 5.48 -15.08
CA GLY A 260 15.29 5.61 -13.87
C GLY A 260 16.52 4.70 -13.83
N ASP A 261 16.84 4.03 -14.93
CA ASP A 261 18.03 3.18 -15.07
C ASP A 261 19.23 4.05 -15.48
N GLU A 262 19.64 4.96 -14.60
CA GLU A 262 20.97 5.56 -14.71
C GLU A 262 21.97 4.42 -14.49
N LYS A 263 22.46 3.83 -15.60
CA LYS A 263 23.63 2.95 -15.57
C LYS A 263 24.66 3.63 -14.67
N LYS A 264 24.98 3.03 -13.53
CA LYS A 264 26.26 3.28 -12.88
C LYS A 264 27.33 2.88 -13.90
N ILE A 265 27.75 3.83 -14.72
CA ILE A 265 29.01 3.75 -15.44
C ILE A 265 30.04 3.55 -14.34
N LYS A 266 30.67 2.37 -14.39
CA LYS A 266 31.71 1.92 -13.46
C LYS A 266 32.79 2.98 -13.29
#